data_AF-A0A256XMT4-F1
#
_entry.id   AF-A0A256XMT4-F1
#
_cell.length_a   1.000
_cell.length_b   1.000
_cell.length_c   1.000
_cell.angle_alpha   90.00
_cell.angle_beta   90.00
_cell.angle_gamma   90.00
#
_symmetry.space_group_name_H-M   'P 1'
#
loop_
_entity.id
_entity.type
_entity.pdbx_description
1 polymer ?
#
loop_
_entity_poly.entity_id
_entity_poly.type
_entity_poly.pdbx_seq_one_letter_code
_entity_poly.pdbx_strand_id
1 'polypeptide(L)'
;MRKMLSAILVLMLMGSMIPLVLAEETEEYFEINKETQNEIEIMSDNYGAQVRLLQLEKAIKKNIDQGEYILSLLNTTDTYMLEAILAEMKLLVDEVQSVDPDDSDAVQTFVDLKSDAHNLTKDFRETLHSLVNTATINELRLKKNEYKDKELDILSRRIRTCIRAYNGNQFHKLYGYLSIKDKSLIIEYSNGNCSIESVKQNFSEMVYTISSAQRNQVYSKMKESKIQMKVQSQQCLTATSADFQVRKQDRIHIRLNNSLEKGDGLVNQLMQQNLNDKLDNNITKTKDLSNVKVYEVKGGN
;
A
#
# COMPACT_ATOMS: atom_id res chain seq x y z
N MET A 1 -23.91 -28.97 -17.40
CA MET A 1 -22.94 -29.00 -16.28
C MET A 1 -21.48 -28.90 -16.70
N ARG A 2 -20.94 -29.75 -17.60
CA ARG A 2 -19.51 -29.65 -18.02
C ARG A 2 -19.06 -28.25 -18.48
N LYS A 3 -19.87 -27.54 -19.27
CA LYS A 3 -19.55 -26.18 -19.76
C LYS A 3 -19.47 -25.12 -18.64
N MET A 4 -20.34 -25.20 -17.62
CA MET A 4 -20.30 -24.30 -16.44
C MET A 4 -19.08 -24.59 -15.55
N LEU A 5 -18.78 -25.87 -15.34
CA LEU A 5 -17.67 -26.30 -14.48
C LEU A 5 -16.32 -25.91 -15.08
N SER A 6 -16.18 -26.01 -16.41
CA SER A 6 -15.05 -25.44 -17.11
C SER A 6 -15.00 -23.91 -16.94
N ALA A 7 -16.10 -23.18 -17.19
CA ALA A 7 -16.13 -21.71 -17.13
C ALA A 7 -15.66 -21.16 -15.78
N ILE A 8 -16.06 -21.81 -14.69
CA ILE A 8 -15.62 -21.49 -13.31
C ILE A 8 -14.12 -21.75 -13.13
N LEU A 9 -13.60 -22.85 -13.67
CA LEU A 9 -12.18 -23.21 -13.56
C LEU A 9 -11.28 -22.20 -14.30
N VAL A 10 -11.77 -21.65 -15.41
CA VAL A 10 -11.09 -20.61 -16.19
C VAL A 10 -11.17 -19.25 -15.52
N LEU A 11 -12.31 -18.89 -14.93
CA LEU A 11 -12.44 -17.69 -14.07
C LEU A 11 -11.53 -17.76 -12.84
N MET A 12 -11.42 -18.93 -12.18
CA MET A 12 -10.50 -19.14 -11.06
C MET A 12 -9.04 -19.06 -11.50
N LEU A 13 -8.68 -19.69 -12.62
CA LEU A 13 -7.32 -19.62 -13.16
C LEU A 13 -6.96 -18.17 -13.53
N MET A 14 -7.86 -17.43 -14.17
CA MET A 14 -7.64 -16.02 -14.51
C MET A 14 -7.56 -15.10 -13.30
N GLY A 15 -8.45 -15.25 -12.33
CA GLY A 15 -8.41 -14.52 -11.06
C GLY A 15 -7.14 -14.81 -10.25
N SER A 16 -6.58 -16.03 -10.39
CA SER A 16 -5.31 -16.38 -9.77
C SER A 16 -4.10 -15.86 -10.54
N MET A 17 -4.19 -15.65 -11.86
CA MET A 17 -3.03 -15.40 -12.73
C MET A 17 -2.74 -13.94 -13.02
N ILE A 18 -3.67 -13.05 -12.72
CA ILE A 18 -3.54 -11.62 -12.98
C ILE A 18 -3.72 -10.90 -11.66
N PRO A 19 -2.78 -10.04 -11.25
CA PRO A 19 -3.01 -9.18 -10.11
C PRO A 19 -4.06 -8.16 -10.52
N LEU A 20 -5.33 -8.47 -10.27
CA LEU A 20 -6.43 -7.50 -10.41
C LEU A 20 -6.61 -6.81 -9.06
N VAL A 21 -6.76 -5.50 -9.09
CA VAL A 21 -7.10 -4.75 -7.88
C VAL A 21 -8.61 -4.69 -7.77
N LEU A 22 -9.14 -5.25 -6.68
CA LEU A 22 -10.50 -5.01 -6.23
C LEU A 22 -10.48 -3.83 -5.26
N ALA A 23 -11.59 -3.09 -5.18
CA ALA A 23 -11.75 -1.98 -4.24
C ALA A 23 -12.01 -2.49 -2.80
N GLU A 24 -11.35 -3.57 -2.39
CA GLU A 24 -11.55 -4.18 -1.08
C GLU A 24 -10.78 -3.36 -0.03
N GLU A 25 -11.52 -2.80 0.92
CA GLU A 25 -11.00 -2.03 2.05
C GLU A 25 -10.57 -3.00 3.17
N THR A 26 -9.43 -3.67 3.02
CA THR A 26 -8.89 -4.52 4.07
C THR A 26 -7.96 -3.73 4.99
N GLU A 27 -8.34 -3.62 6.27
CA GLU A 27 -7.49 -3.12 7.34
C GLU A 27 -6.54 -4.26 7.78
N GLU A 28 -5.34 -4.38 7.20
CA GLU A 28 -4.35 -5.39 7.62
C GLU A 28 -3.08 -4.79 8.25
N TYR A 29 -2.61 -5.50 9.28
CA TYR A 29 -1.47 -5.16 10.13
C TYR A 29 -0.14 -5.57 9.47
N PHE A 30 0.90 -4.76 9.68
CA PHE A 30 2.21 -4.90 9.03
C PHE A 30 3.02 -6.09 9.57
N GLU A 31 3.19 -7.08 8.70
CA GLU A 31 4.45 -7.81 8.51
C GLU A 31 4.84 -7.61 7.04
N ILE A 32 6.13 -7.73 6.68
CA ILE A 32 6.52 -7.96 5.26
C ILE A 32 5.98 -9.36 4.92
N ASN A 33 4.70 -9.41 4.63
CA ASN A 33 3.90 -10.60 4.46
C ASN A 33 3.52 -10.73 2.97
N LYS A 34 2.77 -11.77 2.66
CA LYS A 34 2.26 -12.05 1.32
C LYS A 34 1.44 -10.88 0.73
N GLU A 35 0.84 -10.05 1.57
CA GLU A 35 0.06 -8.87 1.14
C GLU A 35 0.99 -7.81 0.55
N THR A 36 2.08 -7.47 1.23
CA THR A 36 3.08 -6.50 0.71
C THR A 36 3.71 -7.00 -0.60
N GLN A 37 3.93 -8.31 -0.73
CA GLN A 37 4.39 -8.89 -2.01
C GLN A 37 3.36 -8.69 -3.14
N ASN A 38 2.08 -8.93 -2.88
CA ASN A 38 1.02 -8.71 -3.87
C ASN A 38 0.89 -7.23 -4.24
N GLU A 39 1.07 -6.31 -3.29
CA GLU A 39 1.08 -4.87 -3.57
C GLU A 39 2.20 -4.50 -4.53
N ILE A 40 3.42 -4.98 -4.27
CA ILE A 40 4.60 -4.72 -5.10
C ILE A 40 4.43 -5.32 -6.51
N GLU A 41 3.82 -6.50 -6.65
CA GLU A 41 3.51 -7.07 -7.96
C GLU A 41 2.68 -6.11 -8.82
N ILE A 42 1.70 -5.43 -8.21
CA ILE A 42 0.83 -4.46 -8.90
C ILE A 42 1.60 -3.18 -9.26
N MET A 43 2.53 -2.75 -8.42
CA MET A 43 3.32 -1.53 -8.64
C MET A 43 4.31 -1.61 -9.82
N SER A 44 4.50 -2.79 -10.42
CA SER A 44 5.26 -2.92 -11.67
C SER A 44 4.61 -2.22 -12.88
N ASP A 45 3.36 -1.78 -12.75
CA ASP A 45 2.63 -0.94 -13.69
C ASP A 45 2.43 0.46 -13.07
N ASN A 46 2.64 1.55 -13.82
CA ASN A 46 2.49 2.92 -13.31
C ASN A 46 1.11 3.14 -12.66
N TYR A 47 0.01 2.73 -13.32
CA TYR A 47 -1.32 2.88 -12.70
C TYR A 47 -1.44 2.04 -11.43
N GLY A 48 -0.77 0.90 -11.37
CA GLY A 48 -0.70 0.08 -10.16
C GLY A 48 0.06 0.76 -9.03
N ALA A 49 1.20 1.40 -9.32
CA ALA A 49 1.96 2.20 -8.38
C ALA A 49 1.12 3.37 -7.85
N GLN A 50 0.46 4.11 -8.74
CA GLN A 50 -0.45 5.19 -8.38
C GLN A 50 -1.61 4.72 -7.50
N VAL A 51 -2.21 3.55 -7.79
CA VAL A 51 -3.25 2.97 -6.93
C VAL A 51 -2.71 2.72 -5.52
N ARG A 52 -1.53 2.12 -5.38
CA ARG A 52 -0.95 1.78 -4.07
C ARG A 52 -0.55 3.02 -3.28
N LEU A 53 0.05 4.03 -3.92
CA LEU A 53 0.37 5.31 -3.27
C LEU A 53 -0.90 6.03 -2.79
N LEU A 54 -1.95 6.10 -3.62
CA LEU A 54 -3.23 6.71 -3.22
C LEU A 54 -3.93 5.95 -2.08
N GLN A 55 -3.83 4.62 -2.07
CA GLN A 55 -4.36 3.80 -0.97
C GLN A 55 -3.61 4.07 0.34
N LEU A 56 -2.29 4.21 0.29
CA LEU A 56 -1.48 4.58 1.44
C LEU A 56 -1.82 5.99 1.93
N GLU A 57 -1.93 6.98 1.03
CA GLU A 57 -2.37 8.33 1.36
C GLU A 57 -3.73 8.32 2.08
N LYS A 58 -4.72 7.60 1.52
CA LYS A 58 -6.05 7.46 2.11
C LYS A 58 -5.99 6.81 3.50
N ALA A 59 -5.18 5.77 3.68
CA ALA A 59 -5.04 5.09 4.96
C ALA A 59 -4.44 6.01 6.04
N ILE A 60 -3.39 6.76 5.71
CA ILE A 60 -2.76 7.70 6.64
C ILE A 60 -3.72 8.83 7.01
N LYS A 61 -4.38 9.46 6.02
CA LYS A 61 -5.39 10.51 6.28
C LYS A 61 -6.53 10.01 7.15
N LYS A 62 -7.08 8.83 6.86
CA LYS A 62 -8.10 8.20 7.70
C LYS A 62 -7.64 8.05 9.15
N ASN A 63 -6.38 7.67 9.38
CA ASN A 63 -5.83 7.54 10.73
C ASN A 63 -5.64 8.91 11.40
N ILE A 64 -5.23 9.94 10.65
CA ILE A 64 -5.14 11.32 11.15
C ILE A 64 -6.51 11.81 11.59
N ASP A 65 -7.52 11.73 10.71
CA ASP A 65 -8.89 12.19 11.00
C ASP A 65 -9.47 11.48 12.22
N GLN A 66 -9.25 10.18 12.32
CA GLN A 66 -9.67 9.39 13.49
C GLN A 66 -8.92 9.79 14.74
N GLY A 67 -7.63 10.06 14.66
CA GLY A 67 -6.82 10.52 15.77
C GLY A 67 -7.28 11.89 16.27
N GLU A 68 -7.49 12.85 15.37
CA GLU A 68 -8.01 14.19 15.69
C GLU A 68 -9.41 14.12 16.30
N TYR A 69 -10.27 13.27 15.75
CA TYR A 69 -11.59 13.03 16.33
C TYR A 69 -11.48 12.45 17.75
N ILE A 70 -10.61 11.45 17.97
CA ILE A 70 -10.36 10.90 19.31
C ILE A 70 -9.90 12.02 20.26
N LEU A 71 -8.92 12.84 19.85
CA LEU A 71 -8.43 13.96 20.65
C LEU A 71 -9.53 14.94 21.03
N SER A 72 -10.45 15.25 20.10
CA SER A 72 -11.60 16.12 20.38
C SER A 72 -12.56 15.57 21.43
N LEU A 73 -12.55 14.25 21.66
CA LEU A 73 -13.36 13.56 22.67
C LEU A 73 -12.61 13.36 23.99
N LEU A 74 -11.29 13.52 24.00
CA LEU A 74 -10.50 13.40 25.23
C LEU A 74 -10.66 14.69 26.04
N ASN A 75 -11.24 14.57 27.23
CA ASN A 75 -11.35 15.69 28.17
C ASN A 75 -10.07 15.90 29.00
N THR A 76 -8.90 15.51 28.48
CA THR A 76 -7.60 15.64 29.16
C THR A 76 -6.79 16.76 28.55
N THR A 77 -6.01 17.45 29.37
CA THR A 77 -5.13 18.56 28.91
C THR A 77 -3.76 18.08 28.45
N ASP A 78 -3.43 16.79 28.62
CA ASP A 78 -2.13 16.23 28.27
C ASP A 78 -2.22 15.34 27.02
N THR A 79 -2.56 15.95 25.90
CA THR A 79 -2.68 15.29 24.58
C THR A 79 -1.51 15.60 23.65
N TYR A 80 -0.54 16.41 24.10
CA TYR A 80 0.50 16.96 23.24
C TYR A 80 1.35 15.92 22.52
N MET A 81 1.63 14.77 23.16
CA MET A 81 2.35 13.66 22.50
C MET A 81 1.55 13.01 21.38
N LEU A 82 0.23 12.84 21.57
CA LEU A 82 -0.66 12.33 20.51
C LEU A 82 -0.74 13.33 19.36
N GLU A 83 -0.83 14.62 19.66
CA GLU A 83 -0.82 15.70 18.65
C GLU A 83 0.49 15.74 17.86
N ALA A 84 1.64 15.52 18.53
CA ALA A 84 2.94 15.43 17.90
C ALA A 84 3.03 14.25 16.92
N ILE A 85 2.50 13.08 17.31
CA ILE A 85 2.44 11.91 16.42
C ILE A 85 1.55 12.20 15.20
N LEU A 86 0.40 12.86 15.37
CA LEU A 86 -0.46 13.25 14.26
C LEU A 86 0.21 14.29 13.35
N ALA A 87 0.99 15.21 13.91
CA ALA A 87 1.79 16.16 13.12
C ALA A 87 2.85 15.43 12.27
N GLU A 88 3.50 14.40 12.82
CA GLU A 88 4.44 13.56 12.07
C GLU A 88 3.73 12.75 10.97
N MET A 89 2.53 12.23 11.22
CA MET A 89 1.71 11.58 10.19
C MET A 89 1.34 12.54 9.05
N LYS A 90 1.10 13.83 9.33
CA LYS A 90 0.84 14.84 8.29
C LYS A 90 2.07 15.06 7.40
N LEU A 91 3.28 15.10 7.98
CA LEU A 91 4.51 15.12 7.17
C LEU A 91 4.64 13.86 6.30
N LEU A 92 4.25 12.70 6.82
CA LEU A 92 4.24 11.46 6.05
C LEU A 92 3.25 11.49 4.87
N VAL A 93 2.10 12.17 5.01
CA VAL A 93 1.17 12.39 3.88
C VAL A 93 1.85 13.22 2.79
N ASP A 94 2.52 14.30 3.17
CA ASP A 94 3.25 15.17 2.22
C ASP A 94 4.31 14.35 1.46
N GLU A 95 5.05 13.48 2.16
CA GLU A 95 6.01 12.55 1.55
C GLU A 95 5.34 11.61 0.55
N VAL A 96 4.24 10.94 0.92
CA VAL A 96 3.50 10.03 0.01
C VAL A 96 3.01 10.76 -1.24
N GLN A 97 2.54 12.00 -1.10
CA GLN A 97 2.08 12.81 -2.23
C GLN A 97 3.21 13.28 -3.16
N SER A 98 4.44 13.35 -2.64
CA SER A 98 5.62 13.75 -3.42
C SER A 98 6.25 12.61 -4.24
N VAL A 99 5.86 11.36 -3.99
CA VAL A 99 6.39 10.20 -4.73
C VAL A 99 5.87 10.20 -6.16
N ASP A 100 6.76 10.20 -7.14
CA ASP A 100 6.42 9.96 -8.53
C ASP A 100 6.19 8.45 -8.75
N PRO A 101 5.00 8.01 -9.20
CA PRO A 101 4.74 6.60 -9.52
C PRO A 101 5.63 6.02 -10.64
N ASP A 102 6.23 6.87 -11.47
CA ASP A 102 7.13 6.47 -12.56
C ASP A 102 8.60 6.31 -12.12
N ASP A 103 8.96 6.76 -10.92
CA ASP A 103 10.32 6.67 -10.43
C ASP A 103 10.76 5.22 -10.18
N SER A 104 12.02 4.93 -10.49
CA SER A 104 12.58 3.59 -10.34
C SER A 104 12.62 3.07 -8.89
N ASP A 105 12.58 3.98 -7.92
CA ASP A 105 12.58 3.69 -6.49
C ASP A 105 11.17 3.82 -5.87
N ALA A 106 10.11 4.09 -6.64
CA ALA A 106 8.75 4.29 -6.14
C ALA A 106 8.25 3.11 -5.27
N VAL A 107 8.61 1.88 -5.65
CA VAL A 107 8.32 0.66 -4.88
C VAL A 107 9.03 0.66 -3.53
N GLN A 108 10.32 1.00 -3.52
CA GLN A 108 11.15 1.04 -2.32
C GLN A 108 10.64 2.12 -1.37
N THR A 109 10.38 3.31 -1.90
CA THR A 109 9.79 4.45 -1.18
C THR A 109 8.40 4.11 -0.64
N PHE A 110 7.55 3.41 -1.40
CA PHE A 110 6.25 2.96 -0.90
C PHE A 110 6.35 2.02 0.31
N VAL A 111 7.21 1.00 0.24
CA VAL A 111 7.41 0.05 1.36
C VAL A 111 7.92 0.77 2.61
N ASP A 112 8.86 1.68 2.39
CA ASP A 112 9.47 2.51 3.40
C ASP A 112 8.44 3.42 4.11
N LEU A 113 7.62 4.14 3.34
CA LEU A 113 6.55 5.00 3.86
C LEU A 113 5.42 4.20 4.51
N LYS A 114 5.07 3.03 3.97
CA LYS A 114 4.10 2.11 4.58
C LYS A 114 4.57 1.63 5.95
N SER A 115 5.85 1.30 6.10
CA SER A 115 6.42 0.92 7.39
C SER A 115 6.37 2.07 8.40
N ASP A 116 6.70 3.29 7.97
CA ASP A 116 6.63 4.47 8.83
C ASP A 116 5.18 4.79 9.27
N ALA A 117 4.21 4.71 8.35
CA ALA A 117 2.79 4.87 8.64
C ALA A 117 2.30 3.86 9.69
N HIS A 118 2.74 2.61 9.57
CA HIS A 118 2.42 1.56 10.53
C HIS A 118 2.99 1.87 11.92
N ASN A 119 4.28 2.21 11.99
CA ASN A 119 4.94 2.54 13.25
C ASN A 119 4.25 3.73 13.94
N LEU A 120 3.94 4.80 13.21
CA LEU A 120 3.22 5.95 13.77
C LEU A 120 1.84 5.60 14.29
N THR A 121 1.11 4.75 13.56
CA THR A 121 -0.21 4.27 13.99
C THR A 121 -0.12 3.44 15.27
N LYS A 122 0.96 2.67 15.41
CA LYS A 122 1.27 1.91 16.62
C LYS A 122 1.62 2.83 17.78
N ASP A 123 2.55 3.77 17.57
CA ASP A 123 2.98 4.76 18.57
C ASP A 123 1.78 5.56 19.11
N PHE A 124 0.89 6.01 18.22
CA PHE A 124 -0.34 6.71 18.60
C PHE A 124 -1.21 5.87 19.52
N ARG A 125 -1.43 4.60 19.15
CA ARG A 125 -2.28 3.68 19.93
C ARG A 125 -1.70 3.36 21.30
N GLU A 126 -0.39 3.09 21.36
CA GLU A 126 0.30 2.80 22.61
C GLU A 126 0.28 4.01 23.55
N THR A 127 0.54 5.20 23.00
CA THR A 127 0.43 6.47 23.73
C THR A 127 -0.99 6.69 24.23
N LEU A 128 -2.02 6.49 23.38
CA LEU A 128 -3.42 6.62 23.77
C LEU A 128 -3.78 5.66 24.90
N HIS A 129 -3.37 4.39 24.80
CA HIS A 129 -3.62 3.39 25.85
C HIS A 129 -2.98 3.72 27.19
N SER A 130 -1.88 4.48 27.20
CA SER A 130 -1.27 4.97 28.44
C SER A 130 -2.04 6.13 29.09
N LEU A 131 -2.81 6.88 28.29
CA LEU A 131 -3.56 8.07 28.71
C LEU A 131 -5.01 7.77 29.11
N VAL A 132 -5.62 6.72 28.55
CA VAL A 132 -7.02 6.37 28.82
C VAL A 132 -7.20 4.93 29.27
N ASN A 133 -8.22 4.70 30.08
CA ASN A 133 -8.58 3.35 30.52
C ASN A 133 -9.33 2.56 29.41
N THR A 134 -9.45 1.25 29.61
CA THR A 134 -10.12 0.34 28.66
C THR A 134 -11.59 0.69 28.40
N ALA A 135 -12.30 1.26 29.38
CA ALA A 135 -13.70 1.66 29.21
C ALA A 135 -13.82 2.82 28.21
N THR A 136 -13.00 3.86 28.35
CA THR A 136 -12.93 4.98 27.41
C THR A 136 -12.53 4.52 26.01
N ILE A 137 -11.58 3.57 25.89
CA ILE A 137 -11.20 2.99 24.58
C ILE A 137 -12.40 2.34 23.89
N ASN A 138 -13.22 1.59 24.63
CA ASN A 138 -14.40 0.93 24.07
C ASN A 138 -15.47 1.94 23.65
N GLU A 139 -15.67 3.02 24.41
CA GLU A 139 -16.59 4.10 24.00
C GLU A 139 -16.13 4.80 22.73
N LEU A 140 -14.82 5.10 22.61
CA LEU A 140 -14.24 5.69 21.40
C LEU A 140 -14.44 4.78 20.17
N ARG A 141 -14.30 3.46 20.35
CA ARG A 141 -14.56 2.48 19.27
C ARG A 141 -16.00 2.50 18.79
N LEU A 142 -16.97 2.65 19.69
CA LEU A 142 -18.39 2.70 19.31
C LEU A 142 -18.71 3.96 18.52
N LYS A 143 -18.15 5.11 18.91
CA LYS A 143 -18.36 6.41 18.23
C LYS A 143 -17.65 6.51 16.88
N LYS A 144 -16.61 5.71 16.63
CA LYS A 144 -15.84 5.67 15.38
C LYS A 144 -16.72 5.51 14.12
N ASN A 145 -17.83 4.77 14.22
CA ASN A 145 -18.67 4.42 13.07
C ASN A 145 -19.54 5.58 12.54
N GLU A 146 -19.60 6.70 13.25
CA GLU A 146 -20.43 7.85 12.87
C GLU A 146 -19.68 8.87 11.99
N TYR A 147 -18.36 8.73 11.88
CA TYR A 147 -17.51 9.68 11.16
C TYR A 147 -17.51 9.44 9.65
N LYS A 148 -17.84 10.49 8.87
CA LYS A 148 -17.75 10.51 7.41
C LYS A 148 -16.95 11.72 6.96
N ASP A 149 -15.87 11.48 6.22
CA ASP A 149 -15.06 12.55 5.65
C ASP A 149 -15.18 12.63 4.12
N LYS A 150 -15.38 13.86 3.63
CA LYS A 150 -15.52 14.20 2.23
C LYS A 150 -14.19 14.12 1.48
N GLU A 151 -13.04 14.36 2.12
CA GLU A 151 -11.74 14.23 1.45
C GLU A 151 -11.41 12.77 1.17
N LEU A 152 -11.67 11.88 2.14
CA LEU A 152 -11.58 10.42 1.94
C LEU A 152 -12.51 9.92 0.82
N ASP A 153 -13.68 10.53 0.62
CA ASP A 153 -14.57 10.22 -0.51
C ASP A 153 -13.98 10.63 -1.87
N ILE A 154 -13.26 11.76 -1.92
CA ILE A 154 -12.55 12.20 -3.14
C ILE A 154 -11.40 11.23 -3.45
N LEU A 155 -10.59 10.86 -2.46
CA LEU A 155 -9.53 9.86 -2.64
C LEU A 155 -10.09 8.51 -3.07
N SER A 156 -11.20 8.08 -2.47
CA SER A 156 -11.88 6.84 -2.86
C SER A 156 -12.36 6.85 -4.31
N ARG A 157 -12.76 8.01 -4.84
CA ARG A 157 -13.11 8.16 -6.26
C ARG A 157 -11.86 8.12 -7.15
N ARG A 158 -10.78 8.81 -6.78
CA ARG A 158 -9.50 8.77 -7.50
C ARG A 158 -8.94 7.36 -7.58
N ILE A 159 -8.88 6.64 -6.46
CA ILE A 159 -8.46 5.24 -6.38
C ILE A 159 -9.30 4.37 -7.34
N ARG A 160 -10.63 4.50 -7.32
CA ARG A 160 -11.51 3.74 -8.22
C ARG A 160 -11.21 4.01 -9.70
N THR A 161 -10.95 5.27 -10.08
CA THR A 161 -10.56 5.63 -11.44
C THR A 161 -9.22 4.99 -11.83
N CYS A 162 -8.20 5.07 -10.97
CA CYS A 162 -6.90 4.47 -11.23
C CYS A 162 -6.97 2.94 -11.29
N ILE A 163 -7.78 2.29 -10.44
CA ILE A 163 -8.05 0.85 -10.50
C ILE A 163 -8.66 0.47 -11.85
N ARG A 164 -9.61 1.25 -12.38
CA ARG A 164 -10.19 0.98 -13.71
C ARG A 164 -9.14 1.12 -14.81
N ALA A 165 -8.30 2.15 -14.77
CA ALA A 165 -7.22 2.32 -15.73
C ALA A 165 -6.22 1.15 -15.68
N TYR A 166 -5.76 0.78 -14.48
CA TYR A 166 -4.89 -0.36 -14.26
C TYR A 166 -5.50 -1.67 -14.79
N ASN A 167 -6.72 -2.01 -14.34
CA ASN A 167 -7.40 -3.23 -14.77
C ASN A 167 -7.70 -3.22 -16.28
N GLY A 168 -8.03 -2.06 -16.86
CA GLY A 168 -8.21 -1.86 -18.31
C GLY A 168 -6.93 -2.20 -19.08
N ASN A 169 -5.78 -1.74 -18.61
CA ASN A 169 -4.47 -2.10 -19.16
C ASN A 169 -4.20 -3.61 -19.05
N GLN A 170 -4.54 -4.24 -17.92
CA GLN A 170 -4.40 -5.69 -17.77
C GLN A 170 -5.26 -6.44 -18.79
N PHE A 171 -6.54 -6.05 -18.97
CA PHE A 171 -7.39 -6.64 -20.00
C PHE A 171 -6.88 -6.38 -21.42
N HIS A 172 -6.29 -5.21 -21.69
CA HIS A 172 -5.71 -4.91 -22.98
C HIS A 172 -4.58 -5.88 -23.33
N LYS A 173 -3.68 -6.18 -22.37
CA LYS A 173 -2.61 -7.17 -22.52
C LYS A 173 -3.18 -8.55 -22.82
N LEU A 174 -4.24 -8.96 -22.09
CA LEU A 174 -4.91 -10.24 -22.30
C LEU A 174 -5.57 -10.38 -23.67
N TYR A 175 -6.31 -9.36 -24.12
CA TYR A 175 -6.93 -9.34 -25.44
C TYR A 175 -5.86 -9.42 -26.54
N GLY A 176 -4.68 -8.82 -26.29
CA GLY A 176 -3.50 -8.97 -27.13
C GLY A 176 -3.06 -10.42 -27.29
N TYR A 177 -3.07 -11.23 -26.23
CA TYR A 177 -2.74 -12.66 -26.32
C TYR A 177 -3.72 -13.46 -27.18
N LEU A 178 -4.98 -13.02 -27.25
CA LEU A 178 -6.03 -13.60 -28.09
C LEU A 178 -6.11 -13.00 -29.49
N SER A 179 -5.29 -11.99 -29.81
CA SER A 179 -5.36 -11.21 -31.06
C SER A 179 -6.75 -10.61 -31.33
N ILE A 180 -7.48 -10.25 -30.27
CA ILE A 180 -8.82 -9.69 -30.37
C ILE A 180 -8.71 -8.20 -30.70
N LYS A 181 -9.32 -7.80 -31.81
CA LYS A 181 -9.31 -6.42 -32.30
C LYS A 181 -10.37 -5.54 -31.63
N ASP A 182 -11.51 -6.13 -31.28
CA ASP A 182 -12.58 -5.41 -30.60
C ASP A 182 -12.20 -5.18 -29.13
N LYS A 183 -12.04 -3.91 -28.77
CA LYS A 183 -11.67 -3.45 -27.41
C LYS A 183 -12.80 -2.62 -26.78
N SER A 184 -13.99 -2.60 -27.39
CA SER A 184 -15.15 -1.82 -26.94
C SER A 184 -15.46 -2.03 -25.46
N LEU A 185 -15.51 -3.30 -25.01
CA LEU A 185 -15.82 -3.63 -23.63
C LEU A 185 -14.76 -3.15 -22.61
N ILE A 186 -13.48 -3.11 -23.01
CA ILE A 186 -12.40 -2.57 -22.17
C ILE A 186 -12.55 -1.04 -22.02
N ILE A 187 -12.95 -0.36 -23.10
CA ILE A 187 -13.23 1.07 -23.10
C ILE A 187 -14.44 1.37 -22.22
N GLU A 188 -15.53 0.61 -22.36
CA GLU A 188 -16.71 0.73 -21.50
C GLU A 188 -16.37 0.55 -20.02
N TYR A 189 -15.53 -0.45 -19.69
CA TYR A 189 -15.07 -0.67 -18.32
C TYR A 189 -14.22 0.48 -17.79
N SER A 190 -13.29 0.99 -18.60
CA SER A 190 -12.42 2.10 -18.23
C SER A 190 -13.24 3.38 -17.94
N ASN A 191 -14.31 3.58 -18.70
CA ASN A 191 -15.27 4.68 -18.51
C ASN A 191 -16.24 4.44 -17.35
N GLY A 192 -16.30 3.23 -16.79
CA GLY A 192 -17.20 2.87 -15.71
C GLY A 192 -18.62 2.49 -16.13
N ASN A 193 -18.82 2.20 -17.42
CA ASN A 193 -20.12 1.83 -17.98
C ASN A 193 -20.44 0.35 -17.85
N CYS A 194 -19.46 -0.50 -17.53
CA CYS A 194 -19.66 -1.92 -17.23
C CYS A 194 -18.80 -2.37 -16.04
N SER A 195 -19.17 -3.51 -15.43
CA SER A 195 -18.45 -4.04 -14.26
C SER A 195 -17.26 -4.91 -14.67
N ILE A 196 -16.33 -5.12 -13.74
CA ILE A 196 -15.18 -6.00 -13.98
C ILE A 196 -15.62 -7.45 -14.21
N GLU A 197 -16.71 -7.89 -13.59
CA GLU A 197 -17.31 -9.21 -13.78
C GLU A 197 -17.81 -9.39 -15.22
N SER A 198 -18.43 -8.37 -15.81
CA SER A 198 -18.85 -8.40 -17.21
C SER A 198 -17.66 -8.57 -18.15
N VAL A 199 -16.56 -7.84 -17.92
CA VAL A 199 -15.34 -7.99 -18.73
C VAL A 199 -14.73 -9.38 -18.56
N LYS A 200 -14.64 -9.88 -17.32
CA LYS A 200 -14.13 -11.23 -17.02
C LYS A 200 -14.95 -12.32 -17.69
N GLN A 201 -16.28 -12.21 -17.63
CA GLN A 201 -17.19 -13.17 -18.25
C GLN A 201 -17.02 -13.18 -19.77
N ASN A 202 -17.05 -12.01 -20.39
CA ASN A 202 -16.89 -11.88 -21.84
C ASN A 202 -15.53 -12.44 -22.31
N PHE A 203 -14.43 -12.09 -21.62
CA PHE A 203 -13.12 -12.65 -21.93
C PHE A 203 -13.10 -14.17 -21.75
N SER A 204 -13.71 -14.70 -20.69
CA SER A 204 -13.83 -16.16 -20.49
C SER A 204 -14.55 -16.82 -21.66
N GLU A 205 -15.69 -16.28 -22.08
CA GLU A 205 -16.45 -16.77 -23.24
C GLU A 205 -15.62 -16.76 -24.52
N MET A 206 -14.81 -15.72 -24.76
CA MET A 206 -13.87 -15.67 -25.89
C MET A 206 -12.77 -16.73 -25.80
N VAL A 207 -12.21 -16.97 -24.62
CA VAL A 207 -11.23 -18.06 -24.40
C VAL A 207 -11.85 -19.44 -24.66
N TYR A 208 -13.16 -19.58 -24.50
CA TYR A 208 -13.89 -20.82 -24.81
C TYR A 208 -14.10 -21.07 -26.29
N THR A 209 -14.25 -20.02 -27.10
CA THR A 209 -14.52 -20.15 -28.53
C THR A 209 -13.26 -20.43 -29.36
N ILE A 210 -12.08 -20.11 -28.84
CA ILE A 210 -10.79 -20.42 -29.49
C ILE A 210 -10.40 -21.90 -29.35
N SER A 211 -9.49 -22.33 -30.22
CA SER A 211 -9.03 -23.72 -30.27
C SER A 211 -8.26 -24.11 -28.99
N SER A 212 -8.24 -25.41 -28.66
CA SER A 212 -7.49 -25.92 -27.49
C SER A 212 -6.00 -25.54 -27.53
N ALA A 213 -5.39 -25.56 -28.72
CA ALA A 213 -3.99 -25.18 -28.92
C ALA A 213 -3.76 -23.69 -28.62
N GLN A 214 -4.62 -22.81 -29.15
CA GLN A 214 -4.56 -21.36 -28.87
C GLN A 214 -4.80 -21.07 -27.39
N ARG A 215 -5.73 -21.78 -26.77
CA ARG A 215 -6.05 -21.63 -25.36
C ARG A 215 -4.86 -22.00 -24.47
N ASN A 216 -4.17 -23.10 -24.78
CA ASN A 216 -2.95 -23.50 -24.09
C ASN A 216 -1.82 -22.46 -24.26
N GLN A 217 -1.72 -21.84 -25.44
CA GLN A 217 -0.75 -20.76 -25.69
C GLN A 217 -1.05 -19.54 -24.81
N VAL A 218 -2.31 -19.13 -24.72
CA VAL A 218 -2.75 -18.01 -23.87
C VAL A 218 -2.43 -18.29 -22.41
N TYR A 219 -2.77 -19.49 -21.90
CA TYR A 219 -2.42 -19.88 -20.53
C TYR A 219 -0.93 -19.89 -20.28
N SER A 220 -0.13 -20.35 -21.24
CA SER A 220 1.33 -20.37 -21.10
C SER A 220 1.89 -18.95 -20.98
N LYS A 221 1.44 -18.02 -21.83
CA LYS A 221 1.83 -16.60 -21.77
C LYS A 221 1.39 -15.93 -20.47
N MET A 222 0.17 -16.18 -20.02
CA MET A 222 -0.33 -15.64 -18.74
C MET A 222 0.48 -16.17 -17.56
N LYS A 223 0.79 -17.47 -17.55
CA LYS A 223 1.61 -18.09 -16.50
C LYS A 223 3.02 -17.53 -16.49
N GLU A 224 3.64 -17.38 -17.66
CA GLU A 224 4.98 -16.78 -17.81
C GLU A 224 5.00 -15.35 -17.29
N SER A 225 4.07 -14.49 -17.74
CA SER A 225 3.93 -13.12 -17.26
C SER A 225 3.78 -13.05 -15.74
N LYS A 226 2.97 -13.92 -15.14
CA LYS A 226 2.81 -13.98 -13.68
C LYS A 226 4.10 -14.36 -12.96
N ILE A 227 4.84 -15.34 -13.49
CA ILE A 227 6.13 -15.76 -12.91
C ILE A 227 7.14 -14.61 -12.98
N GLN A 228 7.20 -13.90 -14.12
CA GLN A 228 8.07 -12.74 -14.28
C GLN A 228 7.75 -11.65 -13.25
N MET A 229 6.47 -11.29 -13.08
CA MET A 229 6.05 -10.31 -12.09
C MET A 229 6.43 -10.73 -10.67
N LYS A 230 6.29 -12.02 -10.33
CA LYS A 230 6.70 -12.57 -9.03
C LYS A 230 8.20 -12.51 -8.78
N VAL A 231 8.99 -12.82 -9.79
CA VAL A 231 10.46 -12.76 -9.68
C VAL A 231 10.88 -11.30 -9.50
N GLN A 232 10.31 -10.39 -10.28
CA GLN A 232 10.57 -8.95 -10.16
C GLN A 232 10.17 -8.40 -8.79
N SER A 233 8.98 -8.75 -8.29
CA SER A 233 8.53 -8.29 -6.96
C SER A 233 9.43 -8.80 -5.85
N GLN A 234 9.90 -10.05 -5.94
CA GLN A 234 10.85 -10.62 -4.98
C GLN A 234 12.22 -9.92 -5.05
N GLN A 235 12.70 -9.58 -6.24
CA GLN A 235 13.94 -8.82 -6.42
C GLN A 235 13.81 -7.42 -5.82
N CYS A 236 12.71 -6.70 -6.10
CA CYS A 236 12.42 -5.40 -5.51
C CYS A 236 12.36 -5.46 -3.99
N LEU A 237 11.70 -6.48 -3.41
CA LEU A 237 11.65 -6.68 -1.96
C LEU A 237 13.04 -6.90 -1.34
N THR A 238 13.88 -7.69 -2.01
CA THR A 238 15.24 -7.98 -1.53
C THR A 238 16.13 -6.74 -1.63
N ALA A 239 16.00 -5.96 -2.71
CA ALA A 239 16.69 -4.69 -2.85
C ALA A 239 16.20 -3.64 -1.84
N THR A 240 14.90 -3.65 -1.53
CA THR A 240 14.29 -2.75 -0.54
C THR A 240 14.72 -3.11 0.88
N SER A 241 14.89 -4.40 1.20
CA SER A 241 15.36 -4.79 2.54
C SER A 241 16.84 -4.46 2.75
N ALA A 242 17.65 -4.49 1.69
CA ALA A 242 18.99 -3.92 1.71
C ALA A 242 18.89 -2.41 2.01
N ASP A 243 19.70 -1.93 2.95
CA ASP A 243 19.81 -0.52 3.35
C ASP A 243 18.54 0.14 3.91
N PHE A 244 17.51 -0.64 4.26
CA PHE A 244 16.26 -0.12 4.84
C PHE A 244 16.51 0.78 6.07
N GLN A 245 17.42 0.38 6.96
CA GLN A 245 17.72 1.17 8.17
C GLN A 245 18.37 2.51 7.82
N VAL A 246 19.27 2.55 6.83
CA VAL A 246 19.95 3.76 6.37
C VAL A 246 18.93 4.73 5.77
N ARG A 247 18.11 4.27 4.82
CA ARG A 247 17.06 5.13 4.23
C ARG A 247 16.05 5.61 5.26
N LYS A 248 15.75 4.78 6.27
CA LYS A 248 14.91 5.19 7.39
C LYS A 248 15.55 6.33 8.21
N GLN A 249 16.86 6.31 8.43
CA GLN A 249 17.57 7.42 9.08
C GLN A 249 17.48 8.69 8.23
N ASP A 250 17.73 8.60 6.92
CA ASP A 250 17.64 9.74 6.01
C ASP A 250 16.24 10.37 6.03
N ARG A 251 15.18 9.56 6.01
CA ARG A 251 13.81 10.08 6.13
C ARG A 251 13.52 10.73 7.47
N ILE A 252 14.00 10.17 8.58
CA ILE A 252 13.85 10.80 9.90
C ILE A 252 14.55 12.17 9.91
N HIS A 253 15.74 12.29 9.32
CA HIS A 253 16.43 13.56 9.15
C HIS A 253 15.64 14.56 8.30
N ILE A 254 15.06 14.12 7.18
CA ILE A 254 14.22 14.97 6.32
C ILE A 254 13.00 15.48 7.11
N ARG A 255 12.31 14.60 7.86
CA ARG A 255 11.17 15.00 8.71
C ARG A 255 11.59 15.98 9.79
N LEU A 256 12.76 15.77 10.41
CA LEU A 256 13.30 16.68 11.42
C LEU A 256 13.55 18.06 10.82
N ASN A 257 14.17 18.14 9.64
CA ASN A 257 14.38 19.41 8.95
C ASN A 257 13.05 20.09 8.58
N ASN A 258 12.11 19.35 8.01
CA ASN A 258 10.78 19.87 7.63
C ASN A 258 9.96 20.31 8.86
N SER A 259 10.21 19.72 10.03
CA SER A 259 9.54 20.14 11.27
C SER A 259 10.02 21.49 11.79
N LEU A 260 11.28 21.85 11.57
CA LEU A 260 11.84 23.15 12.01
C LEU A 260 11.13 24.32 11.32
N GLU A 261 10.62 24.12 10.11
CA GLU A 261 9.92 25.15 9.33
C GLU A 261 8.47 25.40 9.83
N LYS A 262 7.91 24.52 10.68
CA LYS A 262 6.52 24.60 11.16
C LYS A 262 6.32 25.42 12.46
N GLY A 263 7.39 26.01 13.02
CA GLY A 263 7.33 27.00 14.13
C GLY A 263 7.53 26.46 15.56
N ASP A 264 7.65 27.33 16.57
CA ASP A 264 8.15 26.99 17.92
C ASP A 264 7.08 26.50 18.95
N GLY A 265 6.01 25.85 18.49
CA GLY A 265 4.98 25.32 19.38
C GLY A 265 5.44 24.09 20.19
N LEU A 266 4.86 23.87 21.38
CA LEU A 266 5.14 22.69 22.22
C LEU A 266 4.95 21.37 21.45
N VAL A 267 3.91 21.27 20.61
CA VAL A 267 3.66 20.11 19.74
C VAL A 267 4.83 19.88 18.77
N ASN A 268 5.41 20.94 18.21
CA ASN A 268 6.56 20.82 17.31
C ASN A 268 7.83 20.40 18.05
N GLN A 269 8.06 20.94 19.25
CA GLN A 269 9.18 20.53 20.10
C GLN A 269 9.09 19.04 20.48
N LEU A 270 7.90 18.56 20.84
CA LEU A 270 7.68 17.15 21.15
C LEU A 270 7.81 16.25 19.93
N MET A 271 7.36 16.71 18.75
CA MET A 271 7.57 15.99 17.50
C MET A 271 9.07 15.88 17.17
N GLN A 272 9.83 16.98 17.29
CA GLN A 272 11.27 16.98 17.10
C GLN A 272 11.99 16.05 18.08
N GLN A 273 11.59 16.07 19.36
CA GLN A 273 12.12 15.15 20.37
C GLN A 273 11.86 13.70 19.97
N ASN A 274 10.63 13.35 19.60
CA ASN A 274 10.28 11.99 19.16
C ASN A 274 11.10 11.55 17.91
N LEU A 275 11.29 12.45 16.95
CA LEU A 275 12.12 12.19 15.77
C LEU A 275 13.60 11.94 16.15
N ASN A 276 14.16 12.71 17.08
CA ASN A 276 15.51 12.48 17.59
C ASN A 276 15.62 11.14 18.33
N ASP A 277 14.66 10.80 19.19
CA ASP A 277 14.64 9.52 19.90
C ASP A 277 14.57 8.34 18.90
N LYS A 278 13.77 8.47 17.83
CA LYS A 278 13.71 7.48 16.74
C LYS A 278 15.03 7.36 15.98
N LEU A 279 15.72 8.48 15.76
CA LEU A 279 17.02 8.51 15.10
C LEU A 279 18.09 7.77 15.92
N ASP A 280 18.20 8.07 17.21
CA ASP A 280 19.16 7.44 18.12
C ASP A 280 18.94 5.93 18.25
N ASN A 281 17.67 5.52 18.35
CA ASN A 281 17.28 4.12 18.35
C ASN A 281 17.65 3.40 17.04
N ASN A 282 17.53 4.08 15.90
CA ASN A 282 17.90 3.52 14.60
C ASN A 282 19.43 3.40 14.42
N ILE A 283 20.19 4.42 14.85
CA ILE A 283 21.65 4.40 14.84
C ILE A 283 22.18 3.21 15.66
N THR A 284 21.59 2.97 16.84
CA THR A 284 21.94 1.85 17.71
C THR A 284 21.72 0.50 17.00
N LYS A 285 20.54 0.30 16.40
CA LYS A 285 20.22 -0.92 15.63
C LYS A 285 21.17 -1.14 14.44
N THR A 286 21.57 -0.08 13.76
CA THR A 286 22.47 -0.15 12.61
C THR A 286 23.88 -0.56 13.03
N LYS A 287 24.37 -0.05 14.16
CA LYS A 287 25.66 -0.47 14.74
C LYS A 287 25.66 -1.95 15.10
N ASP A 288 24.60 -2.45 15.72
CA ASP A 288 24.47 -3.86 16.08
C ASP A 288 24.52 -4.77 14.85
N LEU A 289 23.81 -4.40 13.77
CA LEU A 289 23.84 -5.14 12.50
C LEU A 289 25.22 -5.14 11.84
N SER A 290 25.95 -4.03 11.92
CA SER A 290 27.32 -3.94 11.39
C SER A 290 28.31 -4.83 12.16
N ASN A 291 28.13 -4.95 13.47
CA ASN A 291 28.96 -5.80 14.32
C ASN A 291 28.72 -7.30 14.03
N VAL A 292 27.49 -7.72 13.73
CA VAL A 292 27.16 -9.12 13.38
C VAL A 292 27.84 -9.56 12.08
N LYS A 293 27.90 -8.70 11.06
CA LYS A 293 28.56 -9.02 9.76
C LYS A 293 30.08 -9.22 9.88
N VAL A 294 30.74 -8.67 10.92
CA VAL A 294 32.19 -8.83 11.13
C VAL A 294 32.55 -10.22 11.67
N TYR A 295 31.62 -10.93 12.31
CA TYR A 295 31.87 -12.26 12.88
C TYR A 295 31.69 -13.43 11.90
N GLU A 296 30.93 -13.26 10.81
CA GLU A 296 30.69 -14.34 9.83
C GLU A 296 31.82 -14.55 8.81
N VAL A 297 32.82 -13.66 8.74
CA VAL A 297 33.92 -13.75 7.75
C VAL A 297 35.17 -14.47 8.29
N LYS A 298 35.18 -14.95 9.54
CA LYS A 298 36.37 -15.57 10.17
C LYS A 298 36.28 -17.09 10.45
N GLY A 299 35.28 -17.78 9.90
CA GLY A 299 34.96 -19.17 10.29
C GLY A 299 35.06 -20.26 9.21
N GLY A 300 35.78 -20.06 8.10
CA GLY A 300 35.88 -21.06 7.04
C GLY A 300 37.22 -21.10 6.33
N ASN A 301 38.19 -21.81 6.94
CA ASN A 301 39.32 -22.44 6.25
C ASN A 301 39.28 -23.93 6.55
#